data_AF-A0A0M6XW77-F1
#
_entry.id   AF-A0A0M6XW77-F1
#
_cell.length_a   1.000
_cell.length_b   1.000
_cell.length_c   1.000
_cell.angle_alpha   90.00
_cell.angle_beta   90.00
_cell.angle_gamma   90.00
#
_symmetry.space_group_name_H-M   'P 1'
#
loop_
_entity.id
_entity.type
_entity.pdbx_description
1 polymer ?
#
loop_
_entity_poly.entity_id
_entity_poly.type
_entity_poly.pdbx_seq_one_letter_code
_entity_poly.pdbx_strand_id
1 'polypeptide(L)'
;MITGTLTRNADGTTYTLSVATLMFDIARLNVVPNGYKSADNHPDHHIELRTPRGRTMRVGSIWSATSKTSKREYFQIALTDRMGRSWRMNAVQGDEMPKDEWRIVPLAGGETQSIALTGRIETLDDGNLAGSIGSYDFDMDFVAVENAHKASDDHPDWHIEARSPAGRIVRMGSIWRATSERSGNAYLSIAFHAPMGTQHRANAFPREGAAPGTYEVVALTPLAAAGGGLALAA
;
A
#
# COMPACT_ATOMS: atom_id res chain seq x y z
N MET A 1 -6.56 21.44 -5.68
CA MET A 1 -7.71 21.01 -6.51
C MET A 1 -7.32 19.69 -7.16
N ILE A 2 -8.15 18.66 -7.07
CA ILE A 2 -7.87 17.34 -7.68
C ILE A 2 -8.78 17.18 -8.90
N THR A 3 -8.22 16.72 -10.01
CA THR A 3 -8.89 16.45 -11.28
C THR A 3 -8.40 15.11 -11.84
N GLY A 4 -9.13 14.52 -12.77
CA GLY A 4 -8.75 13.24 -13.33
C GLY A 4 -9.84 12.54 -14.12
N THR A 5 -9.46 11.41 -14.71
CA THR A 5 -10.36 10.53 -15.47
C THR A 5 -10.12 9.07 -15.06
N LEU A 6 -11.18 8.28 -15.13
CA LEU A 6 -11.10 6.82 -15.13
C LEU A 6 -11.65 6.37 -16.48
N THR A 7 -10.93 5.51 -17.18
CA THR A 7 -11.32 5.05 -18.52
C THR A 7 -11.22 3.52 -18.56
N ARG A 8 -12.28 2.84 -19.01
CA ARG A 8 -12.24 1.38 -19.18
C ARG A 8 -11.34 1.05 -20.37
N ASN A 9 -10.50 0.03 -20.22
CA ASN A 9 -9.65 -0.46 -21.30
C ASN A 9 -10.43 -1.38 -22.25
N ALA A 10 -9.85 -1.64 -23.42
CA ALA A 10 -10.45 -2.49 -24.45
C ALA A 10 -10.72 -3.94 -23.99
N ASP A 11 -10.03 -4.41 -22.95
CA ASP A 11 -10.26 -5.74 -22.34
C ASP A 11 -11.54 -5.84 -21.51
N GLY A 12 -12.24 -4.72 -21.31
CA GLY A 12 -13.52 -4.63 -20.59
C GLY A 12 -13.42 -4.79 -19.06
N THR A 13 -12.27 -5.18 -18.52
CA THR A 13 -12.11 -5.59 -17.11
C THR A 13 -11.10 -4.75 -16.35
N THR A 14 -10.18 -4.09 -17.04
CA THR A 14 -9.23 -3.16 -16.45
C THR A 14 -9.58 -1.71 -16.79
N TYR A 15 -9.05 -0.79 -16.00
CA TYR A 15 -9.21 0.64 -16.26
C TYR A 15 -7.85 1.34 -16.16
N THR A 16 -7.75 2.48 -16.83
CA THR A 16 -6.69 3.46 -16.60
C THR A 16 -7.25 4.60 -15.77
N LEU A 17 -6.59 4.90 -14.64
CA LEU A 17 -6.94 6.00 -13.76
C LEU A 17 -5.87 7.09 -13.87
N SER A 18 -6.28 8.30 -14.21
CA SER A 18 -5.43 9.49 -14.18
C SER A 18 -5.90 10.41 -13.07
N VAL A 19 -5.02 10.78 -12.14
CA VAL A 19 -5.32 11.73 -11.05
C VAL A 19 -4.22 12.78 -10.99
N ALA A 20 -4.62 14.03 -11.19
CA ALA A 20 -3.75 15.19 -11.09
C ALA A 20 -4.22 16.10 -9.95
N THR A 21 -3.29 16.56 -9.13
CA THR A 21 -3.50 17.61 -8.14
C THR A 21 -2.33 18.58 -8.15
N LEU A 22 -2.50 19.75 -7.53
CA LEU A 22 -1.42 20.73 -7.34
C LEU A 22 -0.23 20.18 -6.52
N MET A 23 -0.42 19.06 -5.81
CA MET A 23 0.58 18.47 -4.90
C MET A 23 1.31 17.25 -5.46
N PHE A 24 0.74 16.59 -6.48
CA PHE A 24 1.30 15.44 -7.17
C PHE A 24 0.55 15.22 -8.48
N ASP A 25 1.29 14.80 -9.50
CA ASP A 25 0.75 14.24 -10.73
C ASP A 25 1.07 12.74 -10.72
N ILE A 26 0.06 11.90 -10.53
CA ILE A 26 0.23 10.47 -10.72
C ILE A 26 -0.37 10.15 -12.08
N ALA A 27 0.47 10.32 -13.10
CA ALA A 27 0.11 10.03 -14.47
C ALA A 27 -0.08 8.51 -14.64
N ARG A 28 -1.32 8.10 -14.92
CA ARG A 28 -1.74 6.74 -15.35
C ARG A 28 -1.42 5.61 -14.37
N LEU A 29 -2.35 5.42 -13.44
CA LEU A 29 -2.47 4.24 -12.59
C LEU A 29 -3.23 3.13 -13.31
N ASN A 30 -2.84 1.89 -13.04
CA ASN A 30 -3.56 0.71 -13.51
C ASN A 30 -4.62 0.33 -12.49
N VAL A 31 -5.82 0.01 -12.97
CA VAL A 31 -6.91 -0.50 -12.15
C VAL A 31 -7.20 -1.92 -12.60
N VAL A 32 -7.01 -2.88 -11.70
CA VAL A 32 -7.15 -4.31 -11.98
C VAL A 32 -8.23 -4.93 -11.10
N PRO A 33 -8.97 -5.95 -11.58
CA PRO A 33 -9.98 -6.64 -10.78
C PRO A 33 -9.40 -7.17 -9.47
N ASN A 34 -10.15 -7.01 -8.37
CA ASN A 34 -9.81 -7.63 -7.10
C ASN A 34 -10.19 -9.12 -7.14
N GLY A 35 -9.21 -9.97 -7.45
CA GLY A 35 -9.38 -11.44 -7.42
C GLY A 35 -9.69 -12.02 -6.03
N TYR A 36 -9.57 -11.22 -4.97
CA TYR A 36 -9.86 -11.61 -3.59
C TYR A 36 -11.20 -11.06 -3.07
N LYS A 37 -12.06 -10.53 -3.94
CA LYS A 37 -13.39 -10.08 -3.52
C LYS A 37 -14.24 -11.28 -3.10
N SER A 38 -14.62 -11.30 -1.82
CA SER A 38 -15.46 -12.35 -1.22
C SER A 38 -16.75 -11.81 -0.59
N ALA A 39 -16.90 -10.49 -0.48
CA ALA A 39 -18.05 -9.82 0.10
C ALA A 39 -18.32 -8.49 -0.59
N ASP A 40 -19.54 -7.97 -0.49
CA ASP A 40 -19.96 -6.75 -1.19
C ASP A 40 -19.25 -5.48 -0.71
N ASN A 41 -18.86 -5.45 0.57
CA ASN A 41 -18.07 -4.36 1.15
C ASN A 41 -16.59 -4.40 0.75
N HIS A 42 -16.11 -5.50 0.15
CA HIS A 42 -14.75 -5.58 -0.37
C HIS A 42 -14.65 -4.81 -1.70
N PRO A 43 -13.48 -4.21 -1.97
CA PRO A 43 -13.28 -3.46 -3.20
C PRO A 43 -13.44 -4.34 -4.43
N ASP A 44 -13.99 -3.78 -5.50
CA ASP A 44 -14.12 -4.45 -6.79
C ASP A 44 -12.80 -4.48 -7.55
N HIS A 45 -11.99 -3.42 -7.38
CA HIS A 45 -10.71 -3.29 -8.08
C HIS A 45 -9.60 -2.78 -7.15
N HIS A 46 -8.37 -3.11 -7.51
CA HIS A 46 -7.15 -2.55 -6.91
C HIS A 46 -6.57 -1.49 -7.84
N ILE A 47 -6.02 -0.44 -7.23
CA ILE A 47 -5.27 0.58 -7.94
C ILE A 47 -3.79 0.27 -7.75
N GLU A 48 -3.08 0.11 -8.85
CA GLU A 48 -1.69 -0.31 -8.91
C GLU A 48 -0.83 0.71 -9.65
N LEU A 49 0.42 0.82 -9.19
CA LEU A 49 1.48 1.53 -9.91
C LEU A 49 2.72 0.66 -10.02
N ARG A 50 3.70 1.17 -10.78
CA ARG A 50 5.04 0.58 -10.89
C ARG A 50 6.03 1.43 -10.10
N THR A 51 6.75 0.81 -9.18
CA THR A 51 7.89 1.43 -8.49
C THR A 51 9.00 1.79 -9.50
N PRO A 52 10.03 2.58 -9.12
CA PRO A 52 11.13 2.91 -10.01
C PRO A 52 11.84 1.72 -10.69
N ARG A 53 11.87 0.53 -10.07
CA ARG A 53 12.43 -0.69 -10.68
C ARG A 53 11.36 -1.61 -11.30
N GLY A 54 10.14 -1.12 -11.48
CA GLY A 54 9.06 -1.81 -12.20
C GLY A 54 8.24 -2.79 -11.36
N ARG A 55 8.39 -2.82 -10.03
CA ARG A 55 7.60 -3.69 -9.15
C ARG A 55 6.17 -3.16 -9.04
N THR A 56 5.18 -4.06 -9.05
CA THR A 56 3.78 -3.68 -8.83
C THR A 56 3.59 -3.27 -7.38
N MET A 57 2.96 -2.13 -7.15
CA MET A 57 2.54 -1.69 -5.81
C MET A 57 1.07 -1.32 -5.82
N ARG A 58 0.31 -1.87 -4.87
CA ARG A 58 -1.06 -1.44 -4.62
C ARG A 58 -1.06 -0.15 -3.82
N VAL A 59 -1.77 0.85 -4.32
CA VAL A 59 -1.83 2.20 -3.74
C VAL A 59 -3.25 2.67 -3.45
N GLY A 60 -4.24 1.87 -3.81
CA GLY A 60 -5.62 2.23 -3.59
C GLY A 60 -6.58 1.12 -3.94
N SER A 61 -7.87 1.46 -3.87
CA SER A 61 -8.98 0.54 -4.10
C SER A 61 -10.17 1.29 -4.70
N ILE A 62 -10.98 0.56 -5.47
CA ILE A 62 -12.20 1.07 -6.10
C ILE A 62 -13.39 0.18 -5.76
N TRP A 63 -14.53 0.79 -5.45
CA TRP A 63 -15.81 0.15 -5.23
C TRP A 63 -16.85 0.71 -6.19
N SER A 64 -17.70 -0.16 -6.72
CA SER A 64 -18.88 0.17 -7.49
C SER A 64 -19.99 0.54 -6.51
N ALA A 65 -20.67 1.64 -6.77
CA ALA A 65 -21.72 2.14 -5.90
C ALA A 65 -22.85 2.76 -6.73
N THR A 66 -24.05 2.78 -6.15
CA THR A 66 -25.20 3.45 -6.74
C THR A 66 -25.60 4.63 -5.87
N SER A 67 -25.78 5.79 -6.48
CA SER A 67 -26.20 7.00 -5.78
C SER A 67 -27.60 6.79 -5.20
N LYS A 68 -27.77 7.03 -3.90
CA LYS A 68 -29.09 6.90 -3.25
C LYS A 68 -30.12 7.88 -3.84
N THR A 69 -29.65 9.07 -4.25
CA THR A 69 -30.48 10.17 -4.75
C THR A 69 -30.72 10.04 -6.26
N SER A 70 -29.66 10.01 -7.07
CA SER A 70 -29.78 10.04 -8.53
C SER A 70 -29.96 8.66 -9.15
N LYS A 71 -29.81 7.57 -8.36
CA LYS A 71 -29.80 6.18 -8.83
C LYS A 71 -28.75 5.86 -9.90
N ARG A 72 -27.84 6.78 -10.17
CA ARG A 72 -26.72 6.58 -11.10
C ARG A 72 -25.61 5.77 -10.46
N GLU A 73 -25.01 4.89 -11.24
CA GLU A 73 -23.80 4.17 -10.85
C GLU A 73 -22.59 5.11 -10.87
N TYR A 74 -21.70 4.90 -9.92
CA TYR A 74 -20.44 5.62 -9.80
C TYR A 74 -19.40 4.72 -9.13
N PHE A 75 -18.14 5.11 -9.23
CA PHE A 75 -17.06 4.42 -8.54
C PHE A 75 -16.60 5.26 -7.35
N GLN A 76 -16.53 4.66 -6.16
CA GLN A 76 -15.81 5.22 -5.02
C GLN A 76 -14.35 4.82 -5.13
N ILE A 77 -13.45 5.77 -4.91
CA ILE A 77 -12.01 5.59 -5.04
C ILE A 77 -11.36 6.02 -3.73
N ALA A 78 -10.47 5.17 -3.21
CA ALA A 78 -9.53 5.53 -2.16
C ALA A 78 -8.10 5.34 -2.69
N LEU A 79 -7.28 6.39 -2.63
CA LEU A 79 -5.91 6.39 -3.13
C LEU A 79 -4.97 7.02 -2.10
N THR A 80 -3.86 6.35 -1.78
CA THR A 80 -2.79 6.88 -0.92
C THR A 80 -1.69 7.46 -1.79
N ASP A 81 -1.35 8.74 -1.57
CA ASP A 81 -0.29 9.43 -2.32
C ASP A 81 1.13 9.14 -1.78
N ARG A 82 2.14 9.72 -2.44
CA ARG A 82 3.55 9.60 -2.06
C ARG A 82 3.88 10.16 -0.66
N MET A 83 3.05 11.06 -0.14
CA MET A 83 3.20 11.62 1.20
C MET A 83 2.45 10.80 2.26
N GLY A 84 1.82 9.69 1.88
CA GLY A 84 0.96 8.88 2.74
C GLY A 84 -0.43 9.48 2.96
N ARG A 85 -0.81 10.57 2.31
CA ARG A 85 -2.17 11.09 2.46
C ARG A 85 -3.14 10.24 1.65
N SER A 86 -4.22 9.82 2.28
CA SER A 86 -5.28 9.08 1.62
C SER A 86 -6.37 10.02 1.16
N TRP A 87 -6.70 9.91 -0.12
CA TRP A 87 -7.67 10.72 -0.82
C TRP A 87 -8.89 9.88 -1.16
N ARG A 88 -10.08 10.39 -0.83
CA ARG A 88 -11.35 9.81 -1.26
C ARG A 88 -11.92 10.62 -2.40
N MET A 89 -12.37 9.92 -3.43
CA MET A 89 -12.85 10.51 -4.67
C MET A 89 -13.98 9.66 -5.23
N ASN A 90 -14.78 10.25 -6.11
CA ASN A 90 -15.75 9.51 -6.91
C ASN A 90 -15.41 9.64 -8.39
N ALA A 91 -15.49 8.54 -9.15
CA ALA A 91 -15.58 8.58 -10.60
C ALA A 91 -17.07 8.56 -10.99
N VAL A 92 -17.54 9.66 -11.57
CA VAL A 92 -18.94 9.83 -11.97
C VAL A 92 -19.03 9.97 -13.48
N GLN A 93 -20.04 9.35 -14.10
CA GLN A 93 -20.31 9.51 -15.52
C GLN A 93 -21.33 10.64 -15.72
N GLY A 94 -20.97 11.62 -16.53
CA GLY A 94 -21.88 12.68 -16.99
C GLY A 94 -22.61 12.25 -18.26
N ASP A 95 -23.74 12.89 -18.54
CA ASP A 95 -24.59 12.55 -19.70
C ASP A 95 -23.89 12.88 -21.04
N GLU A 96 -22.96 13.84 -21.02
CA GLU A 96 -22.20 14.30 -22.20
C GLU A 96 -20.83 13.64 -22.33
N MET A 97 -20.49 12.71 -21.43
CA MET A 97 -19.17 12.07 -21.45
C MET A 97 -19.14 10.85 -22.38
N PRO A 98 -17.96 10.53 -22.97
CA PRO A 98 -17.80 9.29 -23.72
C PRO A 98 -18.24 8.07 -22.89
N LYS A 99 -18.81 7.10 -23.61
CA LYS A 99 -19.08 5.79 -23.01
C LYS A 99 -17.76 5.23 -22.47
N ASP A 100 -17.82 4.61 -21.29
CA ASP A 100 -16.68 4.02 -20.60
C ASP A 100 -15.61 5.02 -20.10
N GLU A 101 -15.99 6.29 -19.93
CA GLU A 101 -15.18 7.33 -19.29
C GLU A 101 -15.92 7.96 -18.11
N TRP A 102 -15.22 8.11 -16.98
CA TRP A 102 -15.71 8.74 -15.76
C TRP A 102 -14.81 9.90 -15.36
N ARG A 103 -15.42 10.98 -14.87
CA ARG A 103 -14.71 12.15 -14.35
C ARG A 103 -14.49 11.96 -12.86
N ILE A 104 -13.27 12.25 -12.43
CA ILE A 104 -12.91 12.19 -11.03
C ILE A 104 -13.36 13.47 -10.32
N VAL A 105 -14.14 13.30 -9.26
CA VAL A 105 -14.65 14.37 -8.41
C VAL A 105 -14.10 14.14 -6.99
N PRO A 106 -13.40 15.13 -6.41
CA PRO A 106 -12.88 14.99 -5.05
C PRO A 106 -14.01 14.98 -4.02
N LEU A 107 -13.89 14.11 -3.01
CA LEU A 107 -14.64 14.24 -1.77
C LEU A 107 -13.75 15.01 -0.80
N ALA A 108 -14.27 16.07 -0.17
CA ALA A 108 -13.49 16.87 0.76
C ALA A 108 -13.00 16.02 1.94
N GLY A 109 -11.71 16.12 2.28
CA GLY A 109 -11.08 15.47 3.44
C GLY A 109 -10.15 14.32 3.06
N GLY A 110 -8.85 14.55 3.21
CA GLY A 110 -7.84 13.49 3.20
C GLY A 110 -7.42 13.17 4.63
N GLU A 111 -7.47 11.90 5.02
CA GLU A 111 -6.87 11.45 6.27
C GLU A 111 -5.41 11.10 6.00
N THR A 112 -4.51 11.51 6.90
CA THR A 112 -3.10 11.07 6.82
C THR A 112 -3.05 9.58 7.15
N GLN A 113 -2.58 8.77 6.21
CA GLN A 113 -2.28 7.37 6.41
C GLN A 113 -0.76 7.15 6.26
N SER A 114 -0.33 5.92 6.49
CA SER A 114 1.05 5.53 6.21
C SER A 114 1.24 5.43 4.70
N ILE A 115 2.43 5.80 4.21
CA ILE A 115 2.80 5.69 2.80
C ILE A 115 2.55 4.27 2.28
N ALA A 116 2.07 4.15 1.03
CA ALA A 116 1.93 2.85 0.39
C ALA A 116 3.32 2.23 0.19
N LEU A 117 3.45 0.97 0.62
CA LEU A 117 4.67 0.16 0.52
C LEU A 117 4.33 -1.20 -0.07
N THR A 118 5.27 -1.73 -0.85
CA THR A 118 5.27 -3.13 -1.29
C THR A 118 6.64 -3.74 -0.99
N GLY A 119 6.71 -5.06 -0.94
CA GLY A 119 7.97 -5.74 -0.75
C GLY A 119 7.81 -7.21 -0.46
N ARG A 120 8.95 -7.91 -0.48
CA ARG A 120 9.06 -9.32 -0.12
C ARG A 120 10.31 -9.54 0.69
N ILE A 121 10.23 -10.46 1.63
CA ILE A 121 11.34 -10.90 2.46
C ILE A 121 11.39 -12.42 2.40
N GLU A 122 12.59 -12.97 2.31
CA GLU A 122 12.87 -14.39 2.43
C GLU A 122 13.94 -14.62 3.49
N THR A 123 13.78 -15.70 4.25
CA THR A 123 14.82 -16.21 5.14
C THR A 123 15.83 -17.01 4.33
N LEU A 124 17.10 -16.69 4.49
CA LEU A 124 18.22 -17.40 3.88
C LEU A 124 18.64 -18.61 4.72
N ASP A 125 19.45 -19.50 4.13
CA ASP A 125 19.94 -20.72 4.78
C ASP A 125 20.77 -20.46 6.05
N ASP A 126 21.40 -19.28 6.14
CA ASP A 126 22.20 -18.84 7.29
C ASP A 126 21.39 -18.11 8.37
N GLY A 127 20.06 -18.02 8.22
CA GLY A 127 19.17 -17.34 9.16
C GLY A 127 19.10 -15.81 8.98
N ASN A 128 19.90 -15.24 8.06
CA ASN A 128 19.74 -13.85 7.64
C ASN A 128 18.50 -13.70 6.77
N LEU A 129 18.10 -12.46 6.52
CA LEU A 129 16.98 -12.15 5.65
C LEU A 129 17.49 -11.46 4.39
N ALA A 130 16.85 -11.73 3.26
CA ALA A 130 17.00 -10.92 2.04
C ALA A 130 15.63 -10.44 1.60
N GLY A 131 15.58 -9.30 0.93
CA GLY A 131 14.31 -8.80 0.47
C GLY A 131 14.38 -7.55 -0.37
N SER A 132 13.19 -7.05 -0.71
CA SER A 132 13.01 -5.77 -1.37
C SER A 132 11.87 -4.99 -0.72
N ILE A 133 12.01 -3.67 -0.70
CA ILE A 133 10.96 -2.73 -0.30
C ILE A 133 10.89 -1.63 -1.35
N GLY A 134 9.68 -1.38 -1.84
CA GLY A 134 9.38 -0.34 -2.82
C GLY A 134 8.26 0.58 -2.35
N SER A 135 8.34 1.83 -2.80
CA SER A 135 7.31 2.85 -2.68
C SER A 135 7.25 3.69 -3.97
N TYR A 136 6.54 4.81 -3.93
CA TYR A 136 6.47 5.79 -5.01
C TYR A 136 7.87 6.30 -5.40
N ASP A 137 8.66 6.67 -4.40
CA ASP A 137 9.89 7.45 -4.61
C ASP A 137 11.18 6.63 -4.42
N PHE A 138 11.07 5.37 -4.02
CA PHE A 138 12.23 4.49 -3.85
C PHE A 138 11.89 3.04 -4.14
N ASP A 139 12.92 2.30 -4.51
CA ASP A 139 12.86 0.86 -4.67
C ASP A 139 14.25 0.30 -4.36
N MET A 140 14.34 -0.49 -3.29
CA MET A 140 15.60 -0.99 -2.79
C MET A 140 15.53 -2.47 -2.47
N ASP A 141 16.63 -3.16 -2.79
CA ASP A 141 16.90 -4.50 -2.26
C ASP A 141 17.76 -4.34 -1.02
N PHE A 142 17.61 -5.26 -0.07
CA PHE A 142 18.35 -5.24 1.17
C PHE A 142 18.68 -6.66 1.64
N VAL A 143 19.69 -6.74 2.49
CA VAL A 143 19.97 -7.91 3.32
C VAL A 143 19.81 -7.47 4.77
N ALA A 144 19.23 -8.31 5.61
CA ALA A 144 19.19 -8.08 7.04
C ALA A 144 20.03 -9.14 7.75
N VAL A 145 21.06 -8.68 8.46
CA VAL A 145 22.01 -9.53 9.16
C VAL A 145 21.57 -9.69 10.61
N GLU A 146 21.61 -10.90 11.13
CA GLU A 146 21.21 -11.18 12.51
C GLU A 146 22.02 -10.33 13.50
N ASN A 147 21.33 -9.77 14.48
CA ASN A 147 21.94 -8.96 15.51
C ASN A 147 22.61 -9.85 16.56
N ALA A 148 23.90 -10.16 16.34
CA ALA A 148 24.73 -10.92 17.27
C ALA A 148 24.83 -10.32 18.68
N HIS A 149 24.43 -9.06 18.88
CA HIS A 149 24.46 -8.36 20.16
C HIS A 149 23.06 -8.13 20.75
N LYS A 150 22.05 -8.89 20.33
CA LYS A 150 20.73 -8.84 20.95
C LYS A 150 20.83 -9.26 22.42
N ALA A 151 20.42 -8.36 23.31
CA ALA A 151 20.50 -8.54 24.76
C ALA A 151 19.13 -8.45 25.45
N SER A 152 18.11 -7.93 24.75
CA SER A 152 16.73 -7.83 25.20
C SER A 152 15.78 -7.94 24.00
N ASP A 153 14.49 -8.15 24.26
CA ASP A 153 13.47 -8.26 23.21
C ASP A 153 13.18 -6.92 22.51
N ASP A 154 13.49 -5.79 23.15
CA ASP A 154 13.38 -4.46 22.55
C ASP A 154 14.50 -4.20 21.52
N HIS A 155 15.59 -4.97 21.57
CA HIS A 155 16.65 -4.90 20.57
C HIS A 155 16.25 -5.64 19.30
N PRO A 156 16.65 -5.12 18.12
CA PRO A 156 16.30 -5.75 16.87
C PRO A 156 16.89 -7.14 16.75
N ASP A 157 16.16 -8.03 16.10
CA ASP A 157 16.62 -9.37 15.72
C ASP A 157 17.56 -9.31 14.53
N TRP A 158 17.35 -8.39 13.58
CA TRP A 158 18.26 -8.15 12.45
C TRP A 158 18.50 -6.67 12.18
N HIS A 159 19.66 -6.37 11.59
CA HIS A 159 20.03 -5.06 11.06
C HIS A 159 19.90 -5.05 9.55
N ILE A 160 19.13 -4.11 9.01
CA ILE A 160 19.03 -3.94 7.55
C ILE A 160 20.29 -3.24 7.06
N GLU A 161 20.99 -3.90 6.15
CA GLU A 161 22.20 -3.44 5.52
C GLU A 161 21.99 -3.26 4.02
N ALA A 162 22.56 -2.18 3.49
CA ALA A 162 22.72 -1.97 2.07
C ALA A 162 24.18 -1.65 1.75
N ARG A 163 24.59 -1.90 0.50
CA ARG A 163 25.88 -1.46 -0.01
C ARG A 163 25.72 -0.12 -0.70
N SER A 164 26.51 0.86 -0.27
CA SER A 164 26.69 2.11 -1.00
C SER A 164 27.35 1.86 -2.37
N PRO A 165 27.26 2.78 -3.34
CA PRO A 165 28.00 2.70 -4.60
C PRO A 165 29.51 2.55 -4.43
N ALA A 166 30.05 3.05 -3.32
CA ALA A 166 31.46 2.92 -2.94
C ALA A 166 31.80 1.58 -2.24
N GLY A 167 30.86 0.63 -2.19
CA GLY A 167 31.04 -0.70 -1.61
C GLY A 167 30.98 -0.77 -0.07
N ARG A 168 30.78 0.35 0.62
CA ARG A 168 30.63 0.38 2.09
C ARG A 168 29.27 -0.12 2.53
N ILE A 169 29.24 -0.88 3.62
CA ILE A 169 28.02 -1.29 4.31
C ILE A 169 27.42 -0.07 5.01
N VAL A 170 26.13 0.16 4.77
CA VAL A 170 25.34 1.20 5.42
C VAL A 170 24.19 0.51 6.11
N ARG A 171 24.06 0.72 7.42
CA ARG A 171 22.90 0.27 8.18
C ARG A 171 21.75 1.21 7.92
N MET A 172 20.70 0.69 7.30
CA MET A 172 19.53 1.44 6.86
C MET A 172 18.31 1.20 7.73
N GLY A 173 18.35 0.21 8.62
CA GLY A 173 17.19 -0.11 9.45
C GLY A 173 17.40 -1.31 10.35
N SER A 174 16.28 -1.81 10.85
CA SER A 174 16.19 -2.87 11.84
C SER A 174 14.90 -3.65 11.65
N ILE A 175 14.94 -4.95 11.97
CA ILE A 175 13.79 -5.86 11.93
C ILE A 175 13.65 -6.57 13.28
N TRP A 176 12.42 -6.70 13.76
CA TRP A 176 12.06 -7.44 14.97
C TRP A 176 11.08 -8.56 14.61
N ARG A 177 11.21 -9.72 15.27
CA ARG A 177 10.13 -10.70 15.35
C ARG A 177 9.08 -10.18 16.33
N ALA A 178 7.84 -10.18 15.90
CA ALA A 178 6.73 -9.74 16.73
C ALA A 178 5.53 -10.68 16.57
N THR A 179 4.66 -10.67 17.58
CA THR A 179 3.42 -11.43 17.57
C THR A 179 2.26 -10.45 17.70
N SER A 180 1.25 -10.60 16.85
CA SER A 180 0.06 -9.75 16.89
C SER A 180 -0.77 -10.06 18.13
N GLU A 181 -0.96 -9.09 19.03
CA GLU A 181 -1.79 -9.26 20.23
C GLU A 181 -3.25 -9.61 19.90
N ARG A 182 -3.74 -9.16 18.74
CA ARG A 182 -5.12 -9.39 18.30
C ARG A 182 -5.34 -10.77 17.69
N SER A 183 -4.40 -11.22 16.87
CA SER A 183 -4.58 -12.45 16.07
C SER A 183 -3.71 -13.62 16.54
N GLY A 184 -2.71 -13.36 17.39
CA GLY A 184 -1.70 -14.34 17.78
C GLY A 184 -0.68 -14.67 16.67
N ASN A 185 -0.82 -14.08 15.48
CA ASN A 185 0.04 -14.41 14.35
C ASN A 185 1.41 -13.73 14.45
N ALA A 186 2.47 -14.48 14.14
CA ALA A 186 3.82 -13.96 14.02
C ALA A 186 3.98 -13.09 12.77
N TYR A 187 4.70 -11.98 12.90
CA TYR A 187 5.04 -11.06 11.82
C TYR A 187 6.43 -10.45 12.04
N LEU A 188 6.98 -9.84 11.00
CA LEU A 188 8.21 -9.05 11.10
C LEU A 188 7.84 -7.57 11.18
N SER A 189 8.28 -6.89 12.24
CA SER A 189 8.19 -5.43 12.35
C SER A 189 9.47 -4.81 11.78
N ILE A 190 9.32 -3.83 10.89
CA ILE A 190 10.42 -3.28 10.11
C ILE A 190 10.46 -1.76 10.33
N ALA A 191 11.63 -1.24 10.66
CA ALA A 191 11.90 0.19 10.65
C ALA A 191 13.13 0.48 9.78
N PHE A 192 13.02 1.40 8.82
CA PHE A 192 14.10 1.70 7.89
C PHE A 192 14.10 3.16 7.44
N HIS A 193 15.23 3.63 6.94
CA HIS A 193 15.38 4.89 6.25
C HIS A 193 15.33 4.65 4.74
N ALA A 194 14.47 5.38 4.04
CA ALA A 194 14.51 5.42 2.58
C ALA A 194 15.82 6.09 2.11
N PRO A 195 16.26 5.86 0.87
CA PRO A 195 17.43 6.51 0.30
C PRO A 195 17.42 8.05 0.40
N MET A 196 16.22 8.66 0.45
CA MET A 196 16.03 10.11 0.61
C MET A 196 16.07 10.58 2.08
N GLY A 197 16.39 9.70 3.03
CA GLY A 197 16.61 10.01 4.45
C GLY A 197 15.36 9.92 5.34
N THR A 198 14.16 9.80 4.76
CA THR A 198 12.91 9.67 5.52
C THR A 198 12.81 8.32 6.23
N GLN A 199 12.38 8.34 7.50
CA GLN A 199 12.18 7.11 8.28
C GLN A 199 10.77 6.55 8.02
N HIS A 200 10.69 5.24 7.79
CA HIS A 200 9.47 4.49 7.54
C HIS A 200 9.36 3.28 8.46
N ARG A 201 8.11 2.83 8.66
CA ARG A 201 7.79 1.58 9.35
C ARG A 201 6.85 0.73 8.49
N ALA A 202 7.05 -0.57 8.53
CA ALA A 202 6.25 -1.56 7.83
C ALA A 202 6.14 -2.84 8.65
N ASN A 203 5.16 -3.67 8.32
CA ASN A 203 5.08 -5.03 8.82
C ASN A 203 5.23 -5.99 7.65
N ALA A 204 5.80 -7.16 7.86
CA ALA A 204 5.75 -8.25 6.89
C ALA A 204 5.10 -9.49 7.48
N PHE A 205 4.11 -10.02 6.77
CA PHE A 205 3.34 -11.19 7.19
C PHE A 205 3.73 -12.41 6.38
N PRO A 206 3.77 -13.61 6.98
CA PRO A 206 4.00 -14.84 6.21
C PRO A 206 2.89 -15.00 5.18
N ARG A 207 3.27 -15.28 3.94
CA ARG A 207 2.29 -15.42 2.86
C ARG A 207 1.62 -16.78 2.92
N GLU A 208 0.28 -16.79 2.95
CA GLU A 208 -0.51 -18.02 2.94
C GLU A 208 -0.23 -18.83 1.65
N GLY A 209 0.22 -20.08 1.81
CA GLY A 209 0.59 -20.97 0.69
C GLY A 209 1.98 -20.75 0.09
N ALA A 210 2.80 -19.83 0.61
CA ALA A 210 4.20 -19.68 0.21
C ALA A 210 5.14 -20.63 0.98
N ALA A 211 6.37 -20.80 0.48
CA ALA A 211 7.39 -21.56 1.19
C ALA A 211 7.63 -20.95 2.59
N PRO A 212 7.85 -21.79 3.62
CA PRO A 212 8.22 -21.32 4.96
C PRO A 212 9.38 -20.32 4.89
N GLY A 213 9.28 -19.21 5.62
CA GLY A 213 10.29 -18.14 5.60
C GLY A 213 10.07 -17.06 4.54
N THR A 214 8.97 -17.10 3.77
CA THR A 214 8.60 -16.02 2.84
C THR A 214 7.56 -15.08 3.45
N TYR A 215 7.83 -13.78 3.43
CA TYR A 215 6.98 -12.73 3.97
C TYR A 215 6.66 -11.66 2.93
N GLU A 216 5.46 -11.08 3.02
CA GLU A 216 5.00 -9.97 2.19
C GLU A 216 4.92 -8.68 3.01
N VAL A 217 5.59 -7.63 2.53
CA VAL A 217 5.67 -6.34 3.21
C VAL A 217 4.40 -5.54 2.94
N VAL A 218 3.79 -5.06 4.02
CA VAL A 218 2.64 -4.16 4.00
C VAL A 218 2.93 -2.91 4.82
N ALA A 219 2.42 -1.78 4.35
CA ALA A 219 2.51 -0.54 5.11
C ALA A 219 1.85 -0.70 6.49
N LEU A 220 2.44 -0.07 7.51
CA LEU A 220 1.87 -0.06 8.84
C LEU A 220 0.71 0.94 8.85
N THR A 221 -0.45 0.56 8.30
CA THR A 221 -1.65 1.39 8.39
C THR A 221 -1.98 1.53 9.88
N PRO A 222 -2.30 2.73 10.40
CA PRO A 222 -3.10 2.78 11.61
C PRO A 222 -4.39 2.03 11.27
N LEU A 223 -4.52 0.80 11.79
CA LEU A 223 -5.79 0.10 11.83
C LEU A 223 -6.76 1.11 12.41
N ALA A 224 -7.74 1.53 11.59
CA ALA A 224 -8.83 2.36 12.08
C ALA A 224 -9.26 1.77 13.41
N ALA A 225 -9.17 2.57 14.48
CA ALA A 225 -9.74 2.18 15.76
C ALA A 225 -11.13 1.65 15.43
N ALA A 226 -11.40 0.39 15.80
CA ALA A 226 -12.72 -0.19 15.64
C ALA A 226 -13.66 0.75 16.40
N GLY A 227 -14.31 1.63 15.63
CA GLY A 227 -15.11 2.72 16.14
C GLY A 227 -16.23 2.11 16.96
N GLY A 228 -16.20 2.45 18.25
CA GLY A 228 -17.19 2.06 19.23
C GLY A 228 -18.61 2.27 18.72
N GLY A 229 -19.48 1.35 19.16
CA GLY A 229 -20.92 1.46 18.97
C GLY A 229 -21.40 2.81 19.47
N LEU A 230 -21.90 3.63 18.53
CA LEU A 230 -22.88 4.64 18.84
C LEU A 230 -24.20 3.90 19.08
N ALA A 231 -24.48 3.64 20.36
CA ALA A 231 -25.85 3.49 20.83
C ALA A 231 -26.54 4.85 20.66
N LEU A 232 -27.59 4.89 19.86
CA LEU A 232 -28.57 5.96 19.81
C LEU A 232 -29.97 5.32 19.78
N ALA A 233 -30.50 5.12 20.98
CA ALA A 233 -31.91 4.95 21.33
C ALA A 233 -31.97 5.23 22.85
N ALA A 234 -32.70 6.18 23.40
CA ALA A 234 -33.72 7.11 22.89
C ALA A 234 -33.58 8.45 23.65
#